data_AF-A0A2S2QX97-F1
#
_entry.id   AF-A0A2S2QX97-F1
#
_cell.length_a   1.000
_cell.length_b   1.000
_cell.length_c   1.000
_cell.angle_alpha   90.00
_cell.angle_beta   90.00
_cell.angle_gamma   90.00
#
_symmetry.space_group_name_H-M   'P 1'
#
loop_
_entity.id
_entity.type
_entity.pdbx_description
1 polymer ?
#
loop_
_entity_poly.entity_id
_entity_poly.type
_entity_poly.pdbx_seq_one_letter_code
_entity_poly.pdbx_strand_id
1 'polypeptide(L)'
;MLFGLPFLPPNAVSDSFVFDFVSIKPNDARVTKFCDYLLDTYISESALFPPSIWAEYSPCVSRTTNNCESFHSKFNSYFYTSKPNIIHFTEAVKAVQTEICIKMRSTLPKSKITLEREQFLNDKM
;
A
#
# COMPACT_ATOMS: atom_id res chain seq x y z
N MET A 1 -7.63 1.48 -5.32
CA MET A 1 -8.57 0.64 -4.54
C MET A 1 -7.86 -0.38 -3.66
N LEU A 2 -6.99 -1.26 -4.17
CA LEU A 2 -6.30 -2.27 -3.33
C LEU A 2 -5.51 -1.69 -2.14
N PHE A 3 -4.87 -0.53 -2.33
CA PHE A 3 -4.13 0.16 -1.28
C PHE A 3 -4.99 0.64 -0.10
N GLY A 4 -6.32 0.65 -0.25
CA GLY A 4 -7.26 0.99 0.81
C GLY A 4 -7.54 -0.16 1.77
N LEU A 5 -7.39 -1.41 1.31
CA LEU A 5 -7.75 -2.60 2.09
C LEU A 5 -7.04 -2.70 3.44
N PRO A 6 -5.73 -2.37 3.57
CA PRO A 6 -5.06 -2.46 4.87
C PRO A 6 -5.65 -1.52 5.93
N PHE A 7 -6.33 -0.46 5.50
CA PHE A 7 -6.93 0.53 6.40
C PHE A 7 -8.37 0.19 6.80
N LEU A 8 -8.93 -0.90 6.30
CA LEU A 8 -10.24 -1.37 6.70
C LEU A 8 -10.16 -2.22 7.97
N PRO A 9 -11.27 -2.33 8.73
CA PRO A 9 -11.42 -3.39 9.71
C PRO A 9 -11.21 -4.77 9.05
N PRO A 10 -10.53 -5.74 9.70
CA PRO A 10 -10.29 -7.07 9.14
C PRO A 10 -11.52 -7.75 8.55
N ASN A 11 -12.66 -7.64 9.25
CA ASN A 11 -13.93 -8.24 8.84
C ASN A 11 -14.58 -7.54 7.63
N ALA A 12 -14.18 -6.32 7.28
CA ALA A 12 -14.71 -5.58 6.13
C ALA A 12 -13.88 -5.80 4.85
N VAL A 13 -12.69 -6.40 4.95
CA VAL A 13 -11.75 -6.55 3.83
C VAL A 13 -12.32 -7.44 2.73
N SER A 14 -12.87 -8.61 3.09
CA SER A 14 -13.41 -9.56 2.11
C SER A 14 -14.56 -8.95 1.31
N ASP A 15 -15.52 -8.33 2.01
CA ASP A 15 -16.67 -7.69 1.38
C ASP A 15 -16.23 -6.55 0.46
N SER A 16 -15.33 -5.67 0.91
CA SER A 16 -14.84 -4.58 0.05
C SER A 16 -14.07 -5.12 -1.17
N PHE A 17 -13.28 -6.18 -1.01
CA PHE A 17 -12.60 -6.81 -2.15
C PHE A 17 -13.58 -7.34 -3.20
N VAL A 18 -14.66 -8.00 -2.79
CA VAL A 18 -15.66 -8.54 -3.72
C VAL A 18 -16.50 -7.44 -4.36
N PHE A 19 -17.09 -6.57 -3.53
CA PHE A 19 -18.09 -5.59 -3.98
C PHE A 19 -17.49 -4.34 -4.62
N ASP A 20 -16.29 -3.91 -4.21
CA ASP A 20 -15.68 -2.69 -4.73
C ASP A 20 -14.60 -2.97 -5.78
N PHE A 21 -13.87 -4.09 -5.69
CA PHE A 21 -12.74 -4.37 -6.57
C PHE A 21 -13.04 -5.43 -7.64
N VAL A 22 -13.55 -6.61 -7.25
CA VAL A 22 -13.83 -7.69 -8.21
C VAL A 22 -15.01 -7.33 -9.12
N SER A 23 -15.99 -6.60 -8.62
CA SER A 23 -17.19 -6.19 -9.37
C SER A 23 -16.88 -5.31 -10.59
N ILE A 24 -15.82 -4.50 -10.54
CA ILE A 24 -15.42 -3.59 -11.61
C ILE A 24 -14.23 -4.10 -12.45
N LYS A 25 -13.75 -5.33 -12.19
CA LYS A 25 -12.57 -5.85 -12.88
C LYS A 25 -12.85 -6.00 -14.39
N PRO A 26 -11.87 -5.71 -15.26
CA PRO A 26 -12.01 -5.97 -16.69
C PRO A 26 -12.17 -7.46 -16.98
N ASN A 27 -12.83 -7.79 -18.09
CA ASN A 27 -12.96 -9.16 -18.57
C ASN A 27 -11.65 -9.65 -19.18
N ASP A 28 -10.70 -10.01 -18.32
CA ASP A 28 -9.37 -10.51 -18.67
C ASP A 28 -9.00 -11.70 -17.77
N ALA A 29 -8.58 -12.81 -18.38
CA ALA A 29 -8.20 -14.02 -17.67
C ALA A 29 -6.99 -13.81 -16.75
N ARG A 30 -6.05 -12.94 -17.10
CA ARG A 30 -4.86 -12.61 -16.30
C ARG A 30 -5.25 -11.85 -15.04
N VAL A 31 -6.20 -10.91 -15.17
CA VAL A 31 -6.72 -10.14 -14.02
C VAL A 31 -7.53 -11.05 -13.11
N THR A 32 -8.31 -11.97 -13.67
CA THR A 32 -9.05 -12.97 -12.89
C THR A 32 -8.09 -13.83 -12.06
N LYS A 33 -7.05 -14.38 -12.70
CA LYS A 33 -6.02 -15.16 -12.00
C LYS A 33 -5.30 -14.37 -10.89
N PHE A 34 -5.08 -13.07 -11.11
CA PHE A 34 -4.51 -12.19 -10.09
C PHE A 34 -5.46 -12.01 -8.91
N CYS A 35 -6.75 -11.80 -9.15
CA CYS A 35 -7.75 -11.72 -8.09
C CYS A 35 -7.88 -13.03 -7.31
N ASP A 36 -7.89 -14.17 -7.99
CA ASP A 36 -7.95 -15.50 -7.35
C ASP A 36 -6.75 -15.70 -6.41
N TYR A 37 -5.53 -15.37 -6.88
CA TYR A 37 -4.33 -15.40 -6.05
C TYR A 37 -4.45 -14.52 -4.80
N LEU A 38 -4.96 -13.29 -4.95
CA LEU A 38 -5.17 -12.40 -3.81
C LEU A 38 -6.19 -12.98 -2.83
N LEU A 39 -7.28 -13.56 -3.34
CA LEU A 39 -8.33 -14.16 -2.53
C LEU A 39 -7.77 -15.26 -1.63
N ASP A 40 -7.04 -16.20 -2.24
CA ASP A 40 -6.49 -17.37 -1.56
C ASP A 40 -5.30 -17.04 -0.64
N THR A 41 -4.54 -15.99 -0.96
CA THR A 41 -3.30 -15.68 -0.24
C THR A 41 -3.51 -14.64 0.86
N TYR A 42 -4.42 -13.66 0.67
CA TYR A 42 -4.52 -12.49 1.56
C TYR A 42 -5.93 -12.13 2.05
N ILE A 43 -6.99 -12.44 1.29
CA ILE A 43 -8.33 -11.88 1.57
C ILE A 43 -9.24 -12.84 2.33
N SER A 44 -9.25 -14.13 1.96
CA SER A 44 -10.08 -15.13 2.64
C SER A 44 -9.71 -15.25 4.12
N GLU A 45 -10.69 -15.61 4.96
CA GLU A 45 -10.42 -15.96 6.37
C GLU A 45 -9.47 -17.17 6.50
N SER A 46 -9.52 -18.08 5.52
CA SER A 46 -8.63 -19.25 5.43
C SER A 46 -7.36 -18.99 4.62
N ALA A 47 -7.07 -17.74 4.27
CA ALA A 47 -5.91 -17.40 3.47
C ALA A 47 -4.60 -17.68 4.20
N LEU A 48 -3.49 -17.74 3.46
CA LEU A 48 -2.15 -17.89 4.05
C LEU A 48 -1.79 -16.72 4.97
N PHE A 49 -2.23 -15.51 4.62
CA PHE A 49 -2.03 -14.28 5.39
C PHE A 49 -3.37 -13.54 5.53
N PRO A 50 -4.28 -14.01 6.42
CA PRO A 50 -5.62 -13.47 6.51
C PRO A 50 -5.63 -11.99 6.96
N PRO A 51 -6.71 -11.25 6.68
CA PRO A 51 -6.83 -9.83 7.01
C PRO A 51 -6.55 -9.49 8.47
N SER A 52 -6.82 -10.41 9.40
CA SER A 52 -6.53 -10.22 10.83
C SER A 52 -5.05 -9.97 11.16
N ILE A 53 -4.12 -10.28 10.24
CA ILE A 53 -2.68 -10.10 10.43
C ILE A 53 -2.20 -8.72 9.94
N TRP A 54 -2.87 -8.13 8.94
CA TRP A 54 -2.34 -6.98 8.21
C TRP A 54 -3.32 -5.81 8.07
N ALA A 55 -4.62 -6.06 8.15
CA ALA A 55 -5.64 -5.04 8.09
C ALA A 55 -5.93 -4.51 9.51
N GLU A 56 -6.00 -3.20 9.65
CA GLU A 56 -6.33 -2.57 10.92
C GLU A 56 -6.99 -1.22 10.67
N TYR A 57 -8.16 -1.02 11.29
CA TYR A 57 -8.76 0.30 11.36
C TYR A 57 -8.29 0.99 12.63
N SER A 58 -7.22 1.77 12.51
CA SER A 58 -6.65 2.56 13.60
C SER A 58 -6.40 4.00 13.15
N PRO A 59 -6.88 5.01 13.90
CA PRO A 59 -6.58 6.40 13.61
C PRO A 59 -5.11 6.68 13.95
N CYS A 60 -4.25 6.68 12.92
CA CYS A 60 -2.84 6.99 13.08
C CYS A 60 -2.40 8.04 12.06
N VAL A 61 -1.64 9.05 12.51
CA VAL A 61 -1.13 10.14 11.64
C VAL A 61 -0.29 9.59 10.48
N SER A 62 0.35 8.43 10.66
CA SER A 62 1.19 7.79 9.63
C SER A 62 0.40 6.90 8.66
N ARG A 63 -0.86 6.54 8.96
CA ARG A 63 -1.73 5.68 8.14
C ARG A 63 -2.51 6.51 7.11
N THR A 64 -1.78 7.13 6.18
CA THR A 64 -2.35 7.87 5.04
C THR A 64 -1.85 7.29 3.72
N THR A 65 -2.64 7.42 2.63
CA THR A 65 -2.23 6.98 1.28
C THR A 65 -1.14 7.86 0.68
N ASN A 66 -0.88 9.05 1.26
CA ASN A 66 0.13 10.01 0.81
C ASN A 66 1.52 9.38 0.63
N ASN A 67 1.91 8.45 1.51
CA ASN A 67 3.21 7.78 1.39
C ASN A 67 3.27 6.87 0.16
N CYS A 68 2.21 6.10 -0.09
CA CYS A 68 2.09 5.26 -1.28
C CYS A 68 2.02 6.11 -2.55
N GLU A 69 1.20 7.16 -2.55
CA GLU A 69 1.05 8.08 -3.68
C GLU A 69 2.36 8.81 -3.99
N SER A 70 3.07 9.29 -2.97
CA SER A 70 4.39 9.91 -3.11
C SER A 70 5.42 8.93 -3.66
N PHE A 71 5.42 7.68 -3.15
CA PHE A 71 6.26 6.62 -3.69
C PHE A 71 5.96 6.36 -5.16
N HIS A 72 4.70 6.16 -5.54
CA HIS A 72 4.32 5.88 -6.92
C HIS A 72 4.62 7.04 -7.84
N SER A 73 4.34 8.28 -7.43
CA SER A 73 4.68 9.49 -8.19
C SER A 73 6.17 9.57 -8.46
N LYS A 74 6.99 9.36 -7.42
CA LYS A 74 8.45 9.34 -7.56
C LYS A 74 8.95 8.15 -8.37
N PHE A 75 8.40 6.96 -8.17
CA PHE A 75 8.81 5.77 -8.92
C PHE A 75 8.46 5.91 -10.40
N ASN A 76 7.28 6.44 -10.72
CA ASN A 76 6.86 6.71 -12.08
C ASN A 76 7.72 7.77 -12.76
N SER A 77 8.26 8.75 -12.02
CA SER A 77 9.13 9.78 -12.62
C SER A 77 10.48 9.26 -13.13
N TYR A 78 10.91 8.05 -12.73
CA TYR A 78 12.07 7.37 -13.34
C TYR A 78 11.79 6.84 -14.75
N PHE A 79 10.53 6.80 -15.19
CA PHE A 79 10.12 6.25 -16.47
C PHE A 79 9.57 7.32 -17.40
N TYR A 80 10.28 7.58 -18.51
CA TYR A 80 9.84 8.51 -19.56
C TYR A 80 9.08 7.82 -20.71
N THR A 81 8.91 6.50 -20.63
CA THR A 81 8.20 5.67 -21.62
C THR A 81 7.27 4.69 -20.90
N SER A 82 6.14 4.37 -21.53
CA SER A 82 5.17 3.40 -21.01
C SER A 82 5.67 1.96 -21.06
N LYS A 83 6.78 1.69 -21.76
CA LYS A 83 7.38 0.35 -21.89
C LYS A 83 8.89 0.38 -21.64
N PRO A 84 9.33 0.62 -20.39
CA PRO A 84 10.75 0.63 -20.07
C PRO A 84 11.37 -0.77 -20.25
N ASN A 85 12.62 -0.81 -20.70
CA ASN A 85 13.39 -2.06 -20.72
C ASN A 85 13.61 -2.56 -19.27
N ILE A 86 13.62 -3.88 -19.08
CA ILE A 86 13.86 -4.53 -17.78
C ILE A 86 15.13 -4.05 -17.07
N ILE A 87 16.17 -3.67 -17.82
CA ILE A 87 17.41 -3.12 -17.24
C ILE A 87 17.14 -1.78 -16.56
N HIS A 88 16.51 -0.83 -17.26
CA HIS A 88 16.13 0.47 -16.70
C HIS A 88 15.14 0.33 -15.53
N PHE A 89 14.21 -0.62 -15.62
CA PHE A 89 13.32 -0.94 -14.50
C PHE A 89 14.10 -1.40 -13.27
N THR A 90 15.07 -2.29 -13.46
CA THR A 90 15.91 -2.79 -12.38
C THR A 90 16.76 -1.68 -11.75
N GLU A 91 17.29 -0.77 -12.56
CA GLU A 91 18.05 0.40 -12.08
C GLU A 91 17.17 1.34 -11.25
N ALA A 92 15.95 1.63 -11.70
CA ALA A 92 15.00 2.44 -10.95
C ALA A 92 14.67 1.82 -9.59
N VAL A 93 14.44 0.50 -9.54
CA VAL A 93 14.21 -0.22 -8.27
C VAL A 93 15.42 -0.10 -7.33
N LYS A 94 16.64 -0.29 -7.85
CA LYS A 94 17.88 -0.15 -7.06
C LYS A 94 18.07 1.27 -6.54
N ALA A 95 17.77 2.28 -7.35
CA ALA A 95 17.87 3.69 -6.96
C ALA A 95 16.92 4.01 -5.79
N VAL A 96 15.66 3.59 -5.92
CA VAL A 96 14.66 3.75 -4.86
C VAL A 96 15.06 3.02 -3.58
N GLN A 97 15.53 1.77 -3.68
CA GLN A 97 16.02 1.02 -2.52
C GLN A 97 17.19 1.73 -1.84
N THR A 98 18.15 2.25 -2.61
CA THR A 98 19.31 2.96 -2.09
C THR A 98 18.88 4.19 -1.30
N GLU A 99 17.98 5.02 -1.85
CA GLU A 99 17.47 6.18 -1.15
C GLU A 99 16.72 5.82 0.15
N ILE A 100 15.89 4.78 0.11
CA ILE A 100 15.15 4.31 1.29
C ILE A 100 16.15 3.84 2.37
N CYS A 101 17.16 3.06 2.00
CA CYS A 101 18.20 2.62 2.94
C CYS A 101 18.96 3.80 3.54
N ILE A 102 19.30 4.82 2.76
CA ILE A 102 19.93 6.04 3.27
C ILE A 102 19.00 6.74 4.26
N LYS A 103 17.72 6.92 3.91
CA LYS A 103 16.73 7.57 4.79
C LYS A 103 16.49 6.81 6.10
N MET A 104 16.44 5.48 6.06
CA MET A 104 16.31 4.65 7.25
C MET A 104 17.52 4.77 8.19
N ARG A 105 18.72 4.94 7.62
CA ARG A 105 19.97 5.10 8.38
C ARG A 105 20.17 6.53 8.87
N SER A 106 19.58 7.53 8.23
CA SER A 106 19.57 8.90 8.73
C SER A 106 18.51 9.04 9.82
N THR A 107 18.93 9.26 11.07
CA THR A 107 18.02 9.60 12.16
C THR A 107 17.43 10.98 11.92
N LEU A 108 16.30 11.05 11.21
CA LEU A 108 15.61 12.30 10.95
C LEU A 108 14.64 12.59 12.10
N PRO A 109 14.70 13.78 12.72
CA PRO A 109 13.73 14.17 13.73
C PRO A 109 12.33 14.23 13.12
N LYS A 110 11.32 13.78 13.86
CA LYS A 110 9.92 13.98 13.49
C LYS A 110 9.62 15.48 13.39
N SER A 111 8.84 15.87 12.39
CA SER A 111 8.43 17.26 12.25
C SER A 111 7.53 17.70 13.42
N LYS A 112 7.60 18.97 13.82
CA LYS A 112 6.72 19.55 14.85
C LYS A 112 5.23 19.31 14.54
N ILE A 113 4.85 19.47 13.27
CA ILE A 113 3.47 19.27 12.80
C ILE A 113 3.03 17.81 13.00
N THR A 114 3.92 16.84 12.79
CA THR A 114 3.62 15.42 13.01
C THR A 114 3.36 15.14 14.49
N LEU A 115 4.16 15.75 15.38
CA LEU A 115 4.02 15.60 16.83
C LEU A 115 2.70 16.21 17.34
N GLU A 116 2.33 17.40 16.86
CA GLU A 116 1.07 18.05 17.22
C GLU A 116 -0.16 17.23 16.79
N ARG A 117 -0.10 16.60 15.60
CA ARG A 117 -1.16 15.70 15.11
C ARG A 117 -1.25 14.42 15.92
N GLU A 118 -0.11 13.85 16.33
CA GLU A 118 -0.07 12.64 17.18
C GLU A 118 -0.68 12.93 18.55
N GLN A 119 -0.35 14.08 19.15
CA GLN A 119 -0.93 14.54 20.42
C GLN A 119 -2.45 14.71 20.31
N PHE A 120 -2.94 15.39 19.26
CA PHE A 120 -4.38 15.58 19.05
C PHE A 120 -5.16 14.27 18.91
N LEU A 121 -4.60 13.26 18.23
CA LEU A 121 -5.27 11.96 18.11
C LEU A 121 -5.30 11.21 19.44
N ASN A 122 -4.21 11.27 20.21
CA ASN A 122 -4.14 10.65 21.54
C ASN A 122 -5.11 11.30 22.54
N ASP A 123 -5.33 12.62 22.45
CA ASP A 123 -6.27 13.34 23.32
C ASP A 123 -7.75 13.03 22.99
N LYS A 124 -8.03 12.44 21.82
CA LYS A 124 -9.38 12.11 21.34
C LYS A 124 -9.76 10.63 21.42
N MET A 125 -8.80 9.76 21.76
CA MET A 125 -9.02 8.33 22.02
C MET A 125 -9.25 8.08 23.52
#